data_AF-D3ATH4-F1
#
_entry.id   AF-D3ATH4-F1
#
_cell.length_a   1.000
_cell.length_b   1.000
_cell.length_c   1.000
_cell.angle_alpha   90.00
_cell.angle_beta   90.00
_cell.angle_gamma   90.00
#
_symmetry.space_group_name_H-M   'P 1'
#
loop_
_entity.id
_entity.type
_entity.pdbx_description
1 polymer ?
#
loop_
_entity_poly.entity_id
_entity_poly.type
_entity_poly.pdbx_seq_one_letter_code
_entity_poly.pdbx_strand_id
1 'polypeptide(L)'
;MDKKRVSIPVLLFSIICTALCTVIASQWYFIKQDGDKYRTQLAGEVVSNDGRQLTIKGQVTNPKGQNGTYVVKYHTGLTVYDSARNEINFSDLQPGSPISVYYHWNIPKYVSPRTEFDELFALEESQQIPDVSAIALLGDDESAKSIDFFNTNLTTP
;
A
#
# COMPACT_ATOMS: atom_id res chain seq x y z
N MET A 1 51.77 5.78 -37.09
CA MET A 1 51.74 6.08 -35.64
C MET A 1 50.28 6.16 -35.18
N ASP A 2 49.48 5.11 -35.44
CA ASP A 2 48.02 5.25 -35.56
C ASP A 2 47.17 4.38 -34.62
N LYS A 3 47.80 3.45 -33.86
CA LYS A 3 47.07 2.56 -32.95
C LYS A 3 46.55 3.26 -31.68
N LYS A 4 47.13 4.39 -31.26
CA LYS A 4 46.74 5.11 -30.03
C LYS A 4 45.47 5.96 -30.18
N ARG A 5 45.15 6.46 -31.39
CA ARG A 5 44.02 7.40 -31.59
C ARG A 5 42.66 6.73 -31.71
N VAL A 6 42.59 5.48 -32.17
CA VAL A 6 41.34 4.70 -32.26
C VAL A 6 40.97 4.05 -30.92
N SER A 7 41.96 3.75 -30.08
CA SER A 7 41.76 3.09 -28.79
C SER A 7 40.99 3.97 -27.79
N ILE A 8 41.29 5.28 -27.73
CA ILE A 8 40.70 6.22 -26.76
C ILE A 8 39.16 6.37 -26.90
N PRO A 9 38.59 6.62 -28.10
CA PRO A 9 37.14 6.74 -28.25
C PRO A 9 36.41 5.41 -28.00
N VAL A 10 37.03 4.27 -28.33
CA VAL A 10 36.47 2.94 -28.04
C VAL A 10 36.46 2.67 -26.52
N LEU A 11 37.52 3.07 -25.82
CA LEU A 11 37.62 2.95 -24.37
C LEU A 11 36.57 3.82 -23.66
N LEU A 12 36.42 5.08 -24.09
CA LEU A 12 35.40 6.00 -23.59
C LEU A 12 33.98 5.45 -23.82
N PHE A 13 33.71 4.93 -25.02
CA PHE A 13 32.42 4.32 -25.32
C PHE A 13 32.15 3.11 -24.44
N SER A 14 33.15 2.25 -24.20
CA SER A 14 33.00 1.10 -23.29
C SER A 14 32.69 1.52 -21.86
N ILE A 15 33.32 2.60 -21.36
CA ILE A 15 33.08 3.12 -20.01
C ILE A 15 31.65 3.66 -19.90
N ILE A 16 31.20 4.42 -20.90
CA ILE A 16 29.84 4.97 -20.94
C ILE A 16 28.81 3.84 -21.00
N CYS A 17 29.00 2.85 -21.88
CA CYS A 17 28.11 1.68 -21.97
C CYS A 17 28.08 0.90 -20.66
N THR A 18 29.23 0.66 -20.04
CA THR A 18 29.30 -0.04 -18.75
C THR A 18 28.54 0.74 -17.69
N ALA A 19 28.77 2.05 -17.55
CA ALA A 19 28.06 2.89 -16.61
C ALA A 19 26.54 2.90 -16.85
N LEU A 20 26.10 2.99 -18.12
CA LEU A 20 24.68 2.94 -18.48
C LEU A 20 24.05 1.59 -18.10
N CYS A 21 24.74 0.49 -18.42
CA CYS A 21 24.30 -0.86 -18.06
C CYS A 21 24.21 -1.03 -16.54
N THR A 22 25.16 -0.51 -15.77
CA THR A 22 25.13 -0.57 -14.30
C THR A 22 23.96 0.22 -13.73
N VAL A 23 23.65 1.40 -14.27
CA VAL A 23 22.49 2.21 -13.83
C VAL A 23 21.18 1.51 -14.15
N ILE A 24 21.02 0.98 -15.36
CA ILE A 24 19.81 0.25 -15.78
C ILE A 24 19.64 -1.02 -14.94
N ALA A 25 20.71 -1.80 -14.75
CA ALA A 25 20.68 -3.00 -13.93
C ALA A 25 20.34 -2.68 -12.47
N SER A 26 20.90 -1.60 -11.92
CA SER A 26 20.60 -1.15 -10.55
C SER A 26 19.15 -0.69 -10.42
N GLN A 27 18.65 0.15 -11.33
CA GLN A 27 17.26 0.59 -11.32
C GLN A 27 16.29 -0.59 -11.44
N TRP A 28 16.59 -1.52 -12.34
CA TRP A 28 15.76 -2.72 -12.50
C TRP A 28 15.81 -3.58 -11.23
N TYR A 29 17.00 -3.77 -10.63
CA TYR A 29 17.15 -4.47 -9.36
C TYR A 29 16.35 -3.81 -8.23
N PHE A 30 16.33 -2.48 -8.13
CA PHE A 30 15.51 -1.76 -7.15
C PHE A 30 14.00 -1.86 -7.45
N ILE A 31 13.59 -1.82 -8.72
CA ILE A 31 12.18 -1.94 -9.12
C ILE A 31 11.66 -3.36 -8.88
N LYS A 32 12.50 -4.38 -9.07
CA LYS A 32 12.09 -5.79 -8.98
C LYS A 32 12.22 -6.40 -7.59
N GLN A 33 12.73 -5.66 -6.62
CA GLN A 33 12.72 -6.15 -5.26
C GLN A 33 11.29 -6.09 -4.73
N ASP A 34 10.74 -7.27 -4.51
CA ASP A 34 9.57 -7.44 -3.66
C ASP A 34 9.92 -6.83 -2.29
N GLY A 35 9.26 -5.71 -1.99
CA GLY A 35 9.32 -5.09 -0.69
C GLY A 35 8.76 -6.01 0.39
N ASP A 36 8.98 -5.65 1.64
CA ASP A 36 8.38 -6.36 2.74
C ASP A 36 6.92 -5.93 2.88
N LYS A 37 6.02 -6.92 2.97
CA LYS A 37 4.58 -6.67 3.13
C LYS A 37 4.25 -6.48 4.60
N TYR A 38 3.78 -5.29 4.95
CA TYR A 38 3.34 -4.93 6.28
C TYR A 38 1.83 -4.93 6.36
N ARG A 39 1.29 -5.57 7.38
CA ARG A 39 -0.14 -5.59 7.68
C ARG A 39 -0.50 -4.33 8.45
N THR A 40 -1.51 -3.62 7.97
CA THR A 40 -1.93 -2.36 8.57
C THR A 40 -3.44 -2.24 8.55
N GLN A 41 -3.95 -1.35 9.40
CA GLN A 41 -5.37 -1.07 9.53
C GLN A 41 -5.63 0.43 9.52
N LEU A 42 -6.78 0.82 8.99
CA LEU A 42 -7.25 2.19 8.96
C LEU A 42 -8.70 2.24 9.45
N ALA A 43 -8.95 3.05 10.47
CA ALA A 43 -10.30 3.37 10.88
C ALA A 43 -10.85 4.49 9.99
N GLY A 44 -12.13 4.42 9.63
CA GLY A 44 -12.76 5.47 8.86
C GLY A 44 -14.28 5.36 8.82
N GLU A 45 -14.88 6.27 8.06
CA GLU A 45 -16.31 6.35 7.83
C GLU A 45 -16.56 6.30 6.33
N VAL A 46 -17.58 5.57 5.89
CA VAL A 46 -17.94 5.51 4.47
C VAL A 46 -18.54 6.85 4.05
N VAL A 47 -17.97 7.46 3.01
CA VAL A 47 -18.49 8.70 2.40
C VAL A 47 -19.41 8.36 1.23
N SER A 48 -19.00 7.41 0.39
CA SER A 48 -19.80 6.96 -0.76
C SER A 48 -19.40 5.55 -1.18
N ASN A 49 -20.35 4.83 -1.77
CA ASN A 49 -20.14 3.50 -2.31
C ASN A 49 -20.97 3.33 -3.59
N ASP A 50 -20.32 3.03 -4.71
CA ASP A 50 -20.99 2.74 -5.98
C ASP A 50 -21.02 1.24 -6.34
N GLY A 51 -20.59 0.38 -5.41
CA GLY A 51 -20.49 -1.07 -5.57
C GLY A 51 -19.19 -1.54 -6.23
N ARG A 52 -18.38 -0.64 -6.79
CA ARG A 52 -17.04 -0.93 -7.34
C ARG A 52 -15.94 -0.12 -6.65
N GLN A 53 -16.30 1.03 -6.13
CA GLN A 53 -15.44 1.98 -5.48
C GLN A 53 -16.13 2.50 -4.23
N LEU A 54 -15.39 2.43 -3.13
CA LEU A 54 -15.77 2.95 -1.83
C LEU A 54 -14.86 4.13 -1.53
N THR A 55 -15.45 5.29 -1.27
CA THR A 55 -14.74 6.46 -0.76
C THR A 55 -14.96 6.52 0.74
N ILE A 56 -13.88 6.63 1.49
CA ILE A 56 -13.91 6.61 2.96
C ILE A 56 -13.23 7.86 3.48
N LYS A 57 -13.67 8.39 4.61
CA LYS A 57 -12.95 9.40 5.37
C LYS A 57 -12.19 8.68 6.46
N GLY A 58 -10.87 8.58 6.32
CA GLY A 58 -10.04 7.80 7.25
C GLY A 58 -9.26 8.68 8.22
N GLN A 59 -8.90 8.10 9.36
CA GLN A 59 -8.07 8.76 10.36
C GLN A 59 -6.62 8.93 9.89
N VAL A 60 -5.88 9.80 10.58
CA VAL A 60 -4.45 10.01 10.33
C VAL A 60 -3.68 8.75 10.74
N THR A 61 -2.91 8.17 9.82
CA THR A 61 -2.12 6.95 10.07
C THR A 61 -0.79 7.24 10.78
N ASN A 62 -0.21 8.42 10.58
CA ASN A 62 1.05 8.89 11.19
C ASN A 62 1.20 10.43 11.05
N PRO A 63 2.24 11.08 11.62
CA PRO A 63 2.42 12.54 11.56
C PRO A 63 2.57 13.15 10.14
N LYS A 64 2.86 12.35 9.11
CA LYS A 64 2.93 12.77 7.70
C LYS A 64 1.64 12.52 6.93
N GLY A 65 0.82 11.57 7.37
CA GLY A 65 -0.51 11.32 6.84
C GLY A 65 -1.42 12.49 7.17
N GLN A 66 -2.45 12.68 6.34
CA GLN A 66 -3.44 13.73 6.56
C GLN A 66 -4.81 13.11 6.75
N ASN A 67 -5.62 13.66 7.66
CA ASN A 67 -7.01 13.24 7.77
C ASN A 67 -7.69 13.62 6.45
N GLY A 68 -8.23 12.64 5.75
CA GLY A 68 -8.60 12.82 4.35
C GLY A 68 -9.58 11.79 3.85
N THR A 69 -10.00 11.99 2.61
CA THR A 69 -10.76 10.98 1.88
C THR A 69 -9.79 10.01 1.22
N TYR A 70 -10.10 8.73 1.22
CA TYR A 70 -9.32 7.67 0.60
C TYR A 70 -10.23 6.78 -0.22
N VAL A 71 -9.66 6.07 -1.19
CA VAL A 71 -10.40 5.24 -2.12
C VAL A 71 -10.05 3.77 -1.93
N VAL A 72 -11.06 2.93 -1.79
CA VAL A 72 -10.94 1.47 -1.83
C VAL A 72 -11.67 0.98 -3.08
N LYS A 73 -10.98 0.22 -3.93
CA LYS A 73 -11.59 -0.41 -5.11
C LYS A 73 -11.92 -1.86 -4.80
N TYR A 74 -13.10 -2.29 -5.22
CA TYR A 74 -13.51 -3.68 -5.15
C TYR A 74 -12.61 -4.55 -6.03
N HIS A 75 -12.25 -5.71 -5.52
CA HIS A 75 -11.65 -6.82 -6.27
C HIS A 75 -12.07 -8.14 -5.63
N THR A 76 -11.91 -9.25 -6.36
CA THR A 76 -12.38 -10.58 -5.95
C THR A 76 -11.72 -11.14 -4.69
N GLY A 77 -10.59 -10.56 -4.26
CA GLY A 77 -9.87 -10.96 -3.05
C GLY A 77 -10.22 -10.14 -1.81
N LEU A 78 -11.15 -9.18 -1.92
CA LEU A 78 -11.58 -8.33 -0.82
C LEU A 78 -12.81 -8.93 -0.14
N THR A 79 -12.69 -9.24 1.15
CA THR A 79 -13.80 -9.75 1.97
C THR A 79 -14.34 -8.63 2.87
N VAL A 80 -15.67 -8.51 2.97
CA VAL A 80 -16.30 -7.53 3.87
C VAL A 80 -17.04 -8.26 4.97
N TYR A 81 -16.85 -7.81 6.21
CA TYR A 81 -17.47 -8.37 7.40
C TYR A 81 -18.40 -7.36 8.06
N ASP A 82 -19.47 -7.84 8.69
CA ASP A 82 -20.19 -7.08 9.70
C ASP A 82 -19.41 -7.04 11.04
N SER A 83 -19.95 -6.34 12.04
CA SER A 83 -19.35 -6.25 13.38
C SER A 83 -19.26 -7.60 14.11
N ALA A 84 -20.12 -8.55 13.75
CA ALA A 84 -20.18 -9.92 14.27
C ALA A 84 -19.32 -10.92 13.46
N ARG A 85 -18.55 -10.44 12.48
CA ARG A 85 -17.68 -11.23 11.60
C ARG A 85 -18.42 -12.12 10.60
N ASN A 86 -19.69 -11.84 10.30
CA ASN A 86 -20.37 -12.46 9.18
C ASN A 86 -19.97 -11.75 7.87
N GLU A 87 -19.79 -12.51 6.81
CA GLU A 87 -19.48 -11.94 5.49
C GLU A 87 -20.71 -11.20 4.93
N ILE A 88 -20.51 -9.96 4.49
CA ILE A 88 -21.52 -9.11 3.84
C ILE A 88 -21.00 -8.66 2.47
N ASN A 89 -21.87 -8.12 1.62
CA ASN A 89 -21.43 -7.65 0.31
C ASN A 89 -20.72 -6.30 0.43
N PHE A 90 -19.77 -6.05 -0.47
CA PHE A 90 -19.12 -4.74 -0.57
C PHE A 90 -20.12 -3.59 -0.81
N SER A 91 -21.18 -3.84 -1.57
CA SER A 91 -22.27 -2.89 -1.83
C SER A 91 -23.12 -2.57 -0.59
N ASP A 92 -23.05 -3.38 0.46
CA ASP A 92 -23.87 -3.22 1.65
C ASP A 92 -23.32 -2.11 2.57
N LEU A 93 -22.06 -1.69 2.36
CA LEU A 93 -21.44 -0.57 3.06
C LEU A 93 -22.11 0.76 2.68
N GLN A 94 -22.91 1.31 3.59
CA GLN A 94 -23.67 2.54 3.36
C GLN A 94 -22.88 3.80 3.77
N PRO A 95 -23.14 4.96 3.14
CA PRO A 95 -22.64 6.24 3.62
C PRO A 95 -22.97 6.48 5.10
N GLY A 96 -22.00 6.99 5.86
CA GLY A 96 -22.11 7.21 7.30
C GLY A 96 -21.72 5.99 8.15
N SER A 97 -21.55 4.81 7.55
CA SER A 97 -21.15 3.62 8.30
C SER A 97 -19.70 3.72 8.79
N PRO A 98 -19.44 3.51 10.10
CA PRO A 98 -18.08 3.39 10.61
C PRO A 98 -17.49 2.05 10.19
N ILE A 99 -16.25 2.05 9.74
CA ILE A 99 -15.55 0.87 9.22
C ILE A 99 -14.09 0.80 9.68
N SER A 100 -13.54 -0.40 9.59
CA SER A 100 -12.10 -0.67 9.69
C SER A 100 -11.63 -1.34 8.40
N VAL A 101 -10.63 -0.76 7.74
CA VAL A 101 -10.04 -1.26 6.50
C VAL A 101 -8.72 -1.93 6.82
N TYR A 102 -8.57 -3.18 6.39
CA TYR A 102 -7.38 -3.98 6.56
C TYR A 102 -6.66 -4.16 5.22
N TYR A 103 -5.39 -3.78 5.17
CA TYR A 103 -4.62 -3.72 3.93
C TYR A 103 -3.15 -4.05 4.14
N HIS A 104 -2.47 -4.40 3.04
CA HIS A 104 -1.05 -4.64 3.05
C HIS A 104 -0.31 -3.47 2.40
N TRP A 105 0.71 -2.98 3.10
CA TRP A 105 1.62 -1.99 2.55
C TRP A 105 2.92 -2.66 2.12
N ASN A 106 3.32 -2.44 0.87
CA ASN A 106 4.56 -3.00 0.36
C ASN A 106 5.66 -1.95 0.47
N ILE A 107 6.55 -2.07 1.47
CA ILE A 107 7.66 -1.15 1.67
C ILE A 107 8.91 -1.70 0.97
N PRO A 108 9.51 -0.97 0.02
CA PRO A 108 10.76 -1.39 -0.62
C PRO A 108 11.87 -1.59 0.43
N LYS A 109 12.67 -2.66 0.28
CA LYS A 109 13.75 -3.02 1.23
C LYS A 109 14.85 -1.97 1.36
N TYR A 110 15.00 -1.12 0.35
CA TYR A 110 15.98 -0.02 0.35
C TYR A 110 15.22 1.30 0.38
N VAL A 111 14.72 1.63 1.56
CA VAL A 111 14.25 2.99 1.83
C VAL A 111 15.48 3.90 1.89
N SER A 112 15.39 5.10 1.32
CA SER A 112 16.49 6.07 1.43
C SER A 112 16.82 6.31 2.91
N PRO A 113 18.09 6.44 3.30
CA PRO A 113 18.53 6.51 4.71
C PRO A 113 18.01 7.73 5.51
N ARG A 114 17.13 8.55 4.93
CA ARG A 114 16.54 9.75 5.53
C ARG A 114 15.04 9.67 5.77
N THR A 115 14.37 8.59 5.36
CA THR A 115 12.93 8.43 5.59
C THR A 115 12.71 7.64 6.87
N GLU A 116 12.00 8.24 7.83
CA GLU A 116 11.60 7.51 9.03
C GLU A 116 10.58 6.43 8.64
N PHE A 117 10.72 5.25 9.24
CA PHE A 117 9.92 4.07 8.87
C PHE A 117 8.42 4.33 8.97
N ASP A 118 7.99 5.07 10.00
CA ASP A 118 6.59 5.41 10.21
C ASP A 118 6.02 6.26 9.07
N GLU A 119 6.81 7.15 8.45
CA GLU A 119 6.37 8.02 7.36
C GLU A 119 5.97 7.25 6.09
N LEU A 120 6.46 6.01 5.94
CA LEU A 120 6.19 5.17 4.78
C LEU A 120 4.73 4.72 4.71
N PHE A 121 4.00 4.79 5.82
CA PHE A 121 2.57 4.43 5.91
C PHE A 121 1.64 5.64 5.76
N ALA A 122 2.18 6.81 5.38
CA ALA A 122 1.36 8.01 5.22
C ALA A 122 0.48 7.85 3.98
N LEU A 123 -0.82 8.09 4.16
CA LEU A 123 -1.76 8.19 3.05
C LEU A 123 -1.97 9.65 2.67
N GLU A 124 -2.00 9.92 1.37
CA GLU A 124 -2.35 11.20 0.78
C GLU A 124 -3.86 11.32 0.54
N GLU A 125 -4.35 12.55 0.42
CA GLU A 125 -5.76 12.79 0.12
C GLU A 125 -6.16 12.20 -1.25
N SER A 126 -7.32 11.56 -1.29
CA SER A 126 -7.87 10.83 -2.43
C SER A 126 -7.02 9.66 -2.92
N GLN A 127 -5.99 9.26 -2.16
CA GLN A 127 -5.16 8.10 -2.52
C GLN A 127 -5.98 6.81 -2.50
N GLN A 128 -5.73 5.95 -3.49
CA GLN A 128 -6.23 4.58 -3.44
C GLN A 128 -5.42 3.77 -2.42
N ILE A 129 -6.10 3.18 -1.45
CA ILE A 129 -5.47 2.27 -0.49
C ILE A 129 -5.00 1.01 -1.25
N PRO A 130 -3.70 0.66 -1.18
CA PRO A 130 -3.15 -0.49 -1.87
C PRO A 130 -3.46 -1.80 -1.13
N ASP A 131 -3.61 -2.89 -1.88
CA ASP A 131 -3.70 -4.27 -1.38
C ASP A 131 -4.67 -4.46 -0.19
N VAL A 132 -5.86 -3.86 -0.29
CA VAL A 132 -6.93 -4.02 0.70
C VAL A 132 -7.40 -5.47 0.70
N SER A 133 -7.28 -6.14 1.83
CA SER A 133 -7.65 -7.55 1.96
C SER A 133 -9.02 -7.73 2.58
N ALA A 134 -9.39 -6.86 3.52
CA ALA A 134 -10.70 -6.93 4.15
C ALA A 134 -11.21 -5.59 4.65
N ILE A 135 -12.52 -5.49 4.84
CA ILE A 135 -13.20 -4.37 5.49
C ILE A 135 -14.12 -4.94 6.58
N ALA A 136 -14.16 -4.33 7.75
CA ALA A 136 -15.13 -4.65 8.78
C ALA A 136 -16.02 -3.45 9.05
N LEU A 137 -17.33 -3.66 9.05
CA LEU A 137 -18.29 -2.71 9.61
C LEU A 137 -18.10 -2.67 11.13
N LEU A 138 -18.14 -1.47 11.69
CA LEU A 138 -18.10 -1.25 13.12
C LEU A 138 -19.53 -1.07 13.63
N GLY A 139 -19.82 -1.64 14.80
CA GLY A 139 -21.03 -1.30 15.53
C GLY A 139 -20.98 0.13 16.07
N ASP A 140 -22.12 0.62 16.53
CA ASP A 140 -22.19 1.92 17.21
C ASP A 140 -21.21 1.94 18.40
N ASP A 141 -20.38 2.99 18.47
CA ASP A 141 -19.34 3.19 19.49
C ASP A 141 -18.22 2.12 19.54
N GLU A 142 -18.11 1.24 18.55
CA GLU A 142 -16.98 0.31 18.46
C GLU A 142 -15.70 1.01 17.99
N SER A 143 -14.58 0.66 18.64
CA SER A 143 -13.25 1.03 18.15
C SER A 143 -12.88 0.21 16.91
N ALA A 144 -11.87 0.69 16.17
CA ALA A 144 -11.35 -0.01 15.01
C ALA A 144 -10.94 -1.46 15.36
N LYS A 145 -11.41 -2.43 14.58
CA LYS A 145 -11.03 -3.83 14.74
C LYS A 145 -9.52 -3.98 14.60
N SER A 146 -8.92 -4.85 15.43
CA SER A 146 -7.49 -5.15 15.37
C SER A 146 -7.16 -6.06 14.18
N ILE A 147 -5.88 -6.13 13.83
CA ILE A 147 -5.35 -7.06 12.81
C ILE A 147 -5.75 -8.53 13.09
N ASP A 148 -5.90 -8.93 14.36
CA ASP A 148 -6.28 -10.28 14.75
C ASP A 148 -7.72 -10.64 14.36
N PHE A 149 -8.62 -9.65 14.32
CA PHE A 149 -9.99 -9.84 13.81
C PHE A 149 -9.96 -10.32 12.34
N PHE A 150 -9.01 -9.82 11.56
CA PHE A 150 -8.85 -10.16 10.14
C PHE A 150 -7.99 -11.42 9.91
N ASN A 151 -7.20 -11.85 10.90
CA ASN A 151 -6.41 -13.07 10.83
C ASN A 151 -7.18 -14.28 11.39
N THR A 152 -7.88 -14.99 10.51
CA THR A 152 -8.57 -16.25 10.84
C THR A 152 -7.61 -17.42 11.17
N ASN A 153 -6.33 -17.33 10.77
CA ASN A 153 -5.33 -18.38 11.04
C ASN A 153 -4.83 -18.44 12.50
N LEU A 154 -5.26 -17.51 13.37
CA LEU A 154 -4.90 -17.51 14.80
C LEU A 154 -5.94 -18.24 15.68
N THR A 155 -6.98 -18.82 15.08
CA THR A 155 -8.03 -19.57 15.79
C THR A 155 -7.96 -21.06 15.48
N THR A 156 -6.84 -21.68 15.87
CA THR A 156 -6.82 -23.11 16.23
C THR A 156 -6.03 -23.23 17.53
N PRO A 157 -6.66 -23.66 18.64
CA PRO A 157 -5.93 -24.09 19.83
C PRO A 157 -5.08 -25.33 19.54
#